data_AF-A0A1X7VJC6-F1
#
_entry.id   AF-A0A1X7VJC6-F1
#
_cell.length_a   1.000
_cell.length_b   1.000
_cell.length_c   1.000
_cell.angle_alpha   90.00
_cell.angle_beta   90.00
_cell.angle_gamma   90.00
#
_symmetry.space_group_name_H-M   'P 1'
#
loop_
_entity.id
_entity.type
_entity.pdbx_description
1 polymer ?
#
loop_
_entity_poly.entity_id
_entity_poly.type
_entity_poly.pdbx_seq_one_letter_code
_entity_poly.pdbx_strand_id
1 'polypeptide(L)'
;MMIVFVILIYFNGLLVSSGSNYLPFLNPTDYSILDGYDDYAENVSLPSLIRFGLSCYTDAWISTNGLISLGTSFTHYRPNLFPIATPVIAPYWDDSDLRVGGEVRYAVITPATNLSLCNQVNNYLSTSTGSSASVEWILWAYWYDVCPFLNCNNIQSNHFQVVLAFQSNTTYAVFIYKCGLIRSTAYRAGIGINSGDGYYINHPLSNTDGVTDIDCYNVVSGWSNIVYRLDQVFAILTLLLAVVVLLRIKCRRRPAPRDPKEDIPVETEVNLAYEMTQRRNNQIEIIHETEIINEIPVSQNCSYDDTTNIDDTHISPIYDDIPQEIPPEPESTAPYDDESAA
;
A
#
# COMPACT_ATOMS: atom_id res chain seq x y z
N MET A 1 6.45 6.03 41.02
CA MET A 1 5.44 5.85 39.96
C MET A 1 5.83 6.74 38.79
N MET A 2 6.63 6.19 37.88
CA MET A 2 7.02 6.90 36.65
C MET A 2 5.88 6.75 35.65
N ILE A 3 5.10 7.81 35.50
CA ILE A 3 4.24 8.00 34.34
C ILE A 3 5.20 8.34 33.19
N VAL A 4 5.70 7.30 32.53
CA VAL A 4 6.43 7.44 31.27
C VAL A 4 5.39 7.86 30.25
N PHE A 5 5.55 9.08 29.75
CA PHE A 5 4.83 9.66 28.64
C PHE A 5 5.05 8.80 27.38
N VAL A 6 4.31 7.69 27.29
CA VAL A 6 3.95 7.04 26.02
C VAL A 6 2.85 7.90 25.40
N ILE A 7 3.14 9.19 25.19
CA ILE A 7 2.33 10.03 24.32
C ILE A 7 2.70 9.59 22.92
N LEU A 8 1.80 8.77 22.37
CA LEU A 8 1.44 8.69 20.97
C LEU A 8 2.06 9.83 20.15
N ILE A 9 3.21 9.58 19.52
CA ILE A 9 3.56 10.29 18.29
C ILE A 9 2.78 9.61 17.17
N TYR A 10 1.46 9.85 17.17
CA TYR A 10 0.57 9.62 16.04
C TYR A 10 0.71 10.80 15.06
N PHE A 11 1.92 11.03 14.57
CA PHE A 11 2.13 11.96 13.46
C PHE A 11 2.59 11.14 12.25
N ASN A 12 1.67 11.00 11.28
CA ASN A 12 1.92 10.51 9.92
C ASN A 12 2.34 9.03 9.77
N GLY A 13 1.71 8.11 10.50
CA GLY A 13 1.77 6.67 10.18
C GLY A 13 3.14 6.01 10.31
N LEU A 14 4.15 6.71 10.82
CA LEU A 14 5.49 6.18 11.07
C LEU A 14 5.58 5.68 12.51
N LEU A 15 5.60 4.36 12.70
CA LEU A 15 5.82 3.75 14.01
C LEU A 15 7.32 3.73 14.31
N VAL A 16 7.73 4.46 15.36
CA VAL A 16 9.12 4.45 15.85
C VAL A 16 9.34 3.18 16.67
N SER A 17 10.25 2.32 16.19
CA SER A 17 10.68 1.10 16.87
C SER A 17 11.44 1.42 18.17
N SER A 18 11.26 0.57 19.19
CA SER A 18 12.10 0.60 20.40
C SER A 18 13.57 0.33 20.03
N GLY A 19 14.52 0.91 20.79
CA GLY A 19 15.95 0.92 20.45
C GLY A 19 16.66 -0.45 20.31
N SER A 20 15.94 -1.57 20.45
CA SER A 20 16.45 -2.92 20.24
C SER A 20 15.65 -3.76 19.23
N ASN A 21 14.56 -3.23 18.66
CA ASN A 21 13.69 -4.00 17.76
C ASN A 21 14.00 -3.68 16.29
N TYR A 22 14.28 -4.72 15.52
CA TYR A 22 14.57 -4.67 14.09
C TYR A 22 14.10 -5.97 13.42
N LEU A 23 13.81 -5.89 12.13
CA LEU A 23 13.52 -7.04 11.27
C LEU A 23 14.68 -7.16 10.27
N PRO A 24 15.53 -8.19 10.37
CA PRO A 24 16.54 -8.44 9.35
C PRO A 24 15.90 -8.91 8.04
N PHE A 25 16.69 -8.95 6.96
CA PHE A 25 16.27 -9.59 5.72
C PHE A 25 15.75 -10.99 5.97
N LEU A 26 14.59 -11.27 5.38
CA LEU A 26 13.97 -12.57 5.37
C LEU A 26 14.57 -13.37 4.21
N ASN A 27 14.72 -14.67 4.44
CA ASN A 27 15.35 -15.60 3.49
C ASN A 27 14.46 -16.85 3.36
N PRO A 28 13.30 -16.75 2.68
CA PRO A 28 12.53 -17.94 2.33
C PRO A 28 13.35 -18.84 1.39
N THR A 29 13.11 -20.14 1.45
CA THR A 29 13.80 -21.13 0.62
C THR A 29 13.12 -21.38 -0.71
N ASP A 30 11.80 -21.18 -0.77
CA ASP A 30 11.01 -21.20 -2.01
C ASP A 30 10.56 -19.78 -2.35
N TYR A 31 10.86 -19.37 -3.58
CA TYR A 31 10.46 -18.09 -4.15
C TYR A 31 10.52 -18.15 -5.67
N SER A 32 9.79 -17.25 -6.30
CA SER A 32 9.87 -16.97 -7.73
C SER A 32 10.93 -15.90 -7.99
N ILE A 33 11.48 -15.90 -9.20
CA ILE A 33 12.50 -14.95 -9.67
C ILE A 33 11.95 -14.20 -10.87
N LEU A 34 12.15 -12.89 -10.87
CA LEU A 34 11.96 -12.00 -12.01
C LEU A 34 13.32 -11.37 -12.33
N ASP A 35 13.90 -11.71 -13.48
CA ASP A 35 15.21 -11.26 -13.95
C ASP A 35 15.19 -10.99 -15.46
N GLY A 36 16.21 -10.31 -16.00
CA GLY A 36 16.34 -10.13 -17.44
C GLY A 36 15.33 -9.18 -18.12
N TYR A 37 14.52 -8.46 -17.34
CA TYR A 37 13.54 -7.48 -17.83
C TYR A 37 13.87 -6.05 -17.40
N ASP A 38 13.35 -5.09 -18.17
CA ASP A 38 13.37 -3.67 -17.89
C ASP A 38 11.94 -3.14 -18.02
N ASP A 39 11.53 -2.23 -17.13
CA ASP A 39 10.16 -1.70 -17.08
C ASP A 39 9.04 -2.75 -17.11
N TYR A 40 9.20 -3.82 -16.33
CA TYR A 40 8.25 -4.92 -16.24
C TYR A 40 7.65 -5.06 -14.83
N ALA A 41 6.49 -5.71 -14.74
CA ALA A 41 5.91 -6.11 -13.46
C ALA A 41 5.21 -7.47 -13.56
N GLU A 42 5.40 -8.28 -12.54
CA GLU A 42 4.83 -9.62 -12.44
C GLU A 42 3.60 -9.63 -11.52
N ASN A 43 2.51 -10.24 -11.97
CA ASN A 43 1.28 -10.34 -11.18
C ASN A 43 1.40 -11.44 -10.12
N VAL A 44 0.96 -11.13 -8.90
CA VAL A 44 0.85 -12.06 -7.80
C VAL A 44 -0.55 -11.97 -7.22
N SER A 45 -1.30 -13.07 -7.29
CA SER A 45 -2.59 -13.19 -6.61
C SER A 45 -2.40 -13.20 -5.08
N LEU A 46 -3.20 -12.40 -4.37
CA LEU A 46 -3.18 -12.33 -2.92
C LEU A 46 -4.10 -13.41 -2.35
N PRO A 47 -3.69 -14.15 -1.28
CA PRO A 47 -4.54 -15.16 -0.66
C PRO A 47 -5.85 -14.60 -0.08
N SER A 48 -5.88 -13.31 0.21
CA SER A 48 -7.07 -12.61 0.69
C SER A 48 -7.05 -11.19 0.16
N LEU A 49 -8.25 -10.62 0.00
CA LEU A 49 -8.40 -9.22 -0.35
C LEU A 49 -7.75 -8.33 0.72
N ILE A 50 -6.95 -7.36 0.29
CA ILE A 50 -6.38 -6.34 1.17
C ILE A 50 -7.07 -5.00 0.96
N ARG A 51 -7.02 -4.15 1.99
CA ARG A 51 -7.47 -2.76 1.92
C ARG A 51 -6.28 -1.83 1.82
N PHE A 52 -6.37 -0.83 0.96
CA PHE A 52 -5.44 0.28 0.95
C PHE A 52 -6.16 1.57 0.57
N GLY A 53 -6.18 2.53 1.49
CA GLY A 53 -6.99 3.74 1.34
C GLY A 53 -8.47 3.43 1.53
N LEU A 54 -9.30 3.84 0.57
CA LEU A 54 -10.73 3.55 0.45
C LEU A 54 -11.03 2.35 -0.45
N SER A 55 -10.00 1.81 -1.09
CA SER A 55 -10.09 0.78 -2.13
C SER A 55 -9.53 -0.57 -1.68
N CYS A 56 -9.81 -1.61 -2.45
CA CYS A 56 -9.49 -2.98 -2.10
C CYS A 56 -9.00 -3.79 -3.30
N TYR A 57 -8.11 -4.73 -3.02
CA TYR A 57 -7.29 -5.38 -4.05
C TYR A 57 -7.10 -6.86 -3.77
N THR A 58 -7.16 -7.66 -4.83
CA THR A 58 -6.99 -9.12 -4.83
C THR A 58 -5.66 -9.57 -5.40
N ASP A 59 -4.90 -8.65 -6.01
CA ASP A 59 -3.64 -8.91 -6.67
C ASP A 59 -2.67 -7.74 -6.46
N ALA A 60 -1.39 -8.09 -6.53
CA ALA A 60 -0.27 -7.17 -6.47
C ALA A 60 0.61 -7.37 -7.70
N TRP A 61 1.27 -6.31 -8.15
CA TRP A 61 2.17 -6.31 -9.29
C TRP A 61 3.54 -5.88 -8.82
N ILE A 62 4.51 -6.80 -8.85
CA ILE A 62 5.87 -6.55 -8.38
C ILE A 62 6.69 -6.04 -9.56
N SER A 63 7.08 -4.78 -9.50
CA SER A 63 7.82 -4.14 -10.59
C SER A 63 9.33 -4.34 -10.45
N THR A 64 10.02 -4.46 -11.58
CA THR A 64 11.48 -4.37 -11.67
C THR A 64 12.00 -3.07 -11.03
N ASN A 65 11.22 -1.99 -11.13
CA ASN A 65 11.56 -0.64 -10.67
C ASN A 65 11.38 -0.39 -9.16
N GLY A 66 11.48 -1.42 -8.31
CA GLY A 66 11.56 -1.21 -6.85
C GLY A 66 10.24 -0.85 -6.15
N LEU A 67 9.10 -1.20 -6.75
CA LEU A 67 7.76 -0.95 -6.19
C LEU A 67 6.80 -2.14 -6.36
N ILE A 68 5.71 -2.10 -5.60
CA ILE A 68 4.54 -2.96 -5.77
C ILE A 68 3.33 -2.07 -6.06
N SER A 69 2.61 -2.30 -7.16
CA SER A 69 1.29 -1.71 -7.39
C SER A 69 0.17 -2.71 -7.10
N LEU A 70 -1.04 -2.22 -6.83
CA LEU A 70 -2.19 -3.09 -6.50
C LEU A 70 -3.30 -2.98 -7.55
N GLY A 71 -3.88 -4.13 -7.93
CA GLY A 71 -4.98 -4.23 -8.89
C GLY A 71 -4.66 -3.85 -10.34
N THR A 72 -3.46 -3.32 -10.60
CA THR A 72 -3.02 -2.92 -11.94
C THR A 72 -1.50 -2.92 -12.05
N SER A 73 -1.00 -3.22 -13.23
CA SER A 73 0.43 -3.14 -13.54
C SER A 73 0.88 -1.67 -13.57
N PHE A 74 2.03 -1.39 -12.96
CA PHE A 74 2.64 -0.07 -12.96
C PHE A 74 4.16 -0.22 -13.02
N THR A 75 4.74 0.18 -14.15
CA THR A 75 6.17 -0.01 -14.44
C THR A 75 6.90 1.30 -14.72
N HIS A 76 6.27 2.44 -14.39
CA HIS A 76 6.87 3.75 -14.65
C HIS A 76 8.22 3.87 -13.93
N TYR A 77 9.32 4.09 -14.65
CA TYR A 77 10.67 4.10 -14.09
C TYR A 77 11.07 5.38 -13.36
N ARG A 78 10.44 6.52 -13.68
CA ARG A 78 10.75 7.81 -13.02
C ARG A 78 9.91 7.99 -11.76
N PRO A 79 10.53 8.10 -10.57
CA PRO A 79 9.79 8.33 -9.35
C PRO A 79 9.10 9.70 -9.36
N ASN A 80 7.89 9.72 -8.82
CA ASN A 80 7.15 10.93 -8.50
C ASN A 80 6.93 10.96 -6.98
N LEU A 81 6.88 12.16 -6.41
CA LEU A 81 6.35 12.32 -5.06
C LEU A 81 4.86 11.98 -5.07
N PHE A 82 4.40 11.28 -4.04
CA PHE A 82 2.98 11.00 -3.85
C PHE A 82 2.22 12.29 -3.47
N PRO A 83 0.96 12.46 -3.90
CA PRO A 83 0.08 11.42 -4.45
C PRO A 83 0.24 11.18 -5.95
N ILE A 84 -0.10 9.96 -6.38
CA ILE A 84 -0.32 9.58 -7.78
C ILE A 84 -1.64 8.81 -7.90
N ALA A 85 -2.18 8.62 -9.10
CA ALA A 85 -3.45 7.92 -9.28
C ALA A 85 -3.35 6.39 -9.01
N THR A 86 -2.17 5.81 -9.20
CA THR A 86 -1.97 4.37 -9.07
C THR A 86 -1.66 3.97 -7.62
N PRO A 87 -2.32 2.95 -7.07
CA PRO A 87 -2.00 2.42 -5.76
C PRO A 87 -0.61 1.78 -5.78
N VAL A 88 0.34 2.33 -5.03
CA VAL A 88 1.76 1.94 -5.03
C VAL A 88 2.29 1.85 -3.60
N ILE A 89 3.09 0.81 -3.36
CA ILE A 89 3.92 0.60 -2.18
C ILE A 89 5.37 0.57 -2.66
N ALA A 90 6.11 1.63 -2.37
CA ALA A 90 7.45 1.85 -2.92
C ALA A 90 8.50 1.77 -1.80
N PRO A 91 9.14 0.60 -1.56
CA PRO A 91 10.30 0.52 -0.69
C PRO A 91 11.49 1.30 -1.26
N TYR A 92 11.69 1.28 -2.58
CA TYR A 92 12.74 2.05 -3.24
C TYR A 92 12.44 2.14 -4.74
N TRP A 93 11.42 2.92 -5.11
CA TRP A 93 11.02 3.10 -6.50
C TRP A 93 12.09 3.85 -7.27
N ASP A 94 12.73 3.24 -8.26
CA ASP A 94 13.70 3.87 -9.14
C ASP A 94 13.82 3.10 -10.46
N ASP A 95 14.54 3.66 -11.43
CA ASP A 95 14.77 3.03 -12.73
C ASP A 95 15.82 1.92 -12.62
N SER A 96 15.38 0.69 -12.38
CA SER A 96 16.25 -0.49 -12.22
C SER A 96 16.15 -1.40 -13.43
N ASP A 97 17.30 -1.73 -14.01
CA ASP A 97 17.38 -2.52 -15.25
C ASP A 97 17.93 -3.92 -14.94
N LEU A 98 17.06 -4.94 -14.97
CA LEU A 98 17.47 -6.32 -14.66
C LEU A 98 18.07 -7.04 -15.87
N ARG A 99 18.10 -6.43 -17.07
CA ARG A 99 18.76 -7.02 -18.25
C ARG A 99 20.29 -7.05 -18.11
N VAL A 100 20.82 -6.18 -17.26
CA VAL A 100 22.25 -5.98 -17.04
C VAL A 100 22.74 -6.57 -15.72
N GLY A 101 21.85 -7.14 -14.90
CA GLY A 101 22.19 -7.85 -13.66
C GLY A 101 21.15 -7.65 -12.55
N GLY A 102 21.28 -8.46 -11.50
CA GLY A 102 20.35 -8.48 -10.38
C GLY A 102 19.03 -9.18 -10.72
N GLU A 103 18.18 -9.30 -9.71
CA GLU A 103 16.89 -9.98 -9.82
C GLU A 103 15.92 -9.51 -8.73
N VAL A 104 14.63 -9.72 -8.97
CA VAL A 104 13.59 -9.58 -7.96
C VAL A 104 13.11 -10.96 -7.55
N ARG A 105 13.26 -11.29 -6.27
CA ARG A 105 12.77 -12.53 -5.67
C ARG A 105 11.47 -12.24 -4.93
N TYR A 106 10.46 -13.09 -5.09
CA TYR A 106 9.20 -12.89 -4.39
C TYR A 106 8.50 -14.19 -4.03
N ALA A 107 7.70 -14.15 -2.97
CA ALA A 107 6.95 -15.30 -2.49
C ALA A 107 5.73 -14.88 -1.67
N VAL A 108 4.67 -15.67 -1.75
CA VAL A 108 3.58 -15.64 -0.78
C VAL A 108 3.85 -16.71 0.27
N ILE A 109 3.97 -16.28 1.52
CA ILE A 109 4.37 -17.13 2.64
C ILE A 109 3.21 -17.18 3.63
N THR A 110 2.86 -18.38 4.08
CA THR A 110 1.83 -18.60 5.11
C THR A 110 2.45 -19.31 6.31
N PRO A 111 1.78 -19.33 7.47
CA PRO A 111 2.22 -20.15 8.60
C PRO A 111 2.36 -21.64 8.26
N ALA A 112 1.61 -22.13 7.26
CA ALA A 112 1.71 -23.51 6.78
C ALA A 112 2.98 -23.75 5.96
N THR A 113 3.45 -22.78 5.18
CA THR A 113 4.67 -22.93 4.36
C THR A 113 5.94 -22.55 5.13
N ASN A 114 5.92 -21.50 5.96
CA ASN A 114 7.05 -21.11 6.78
C ASN A 114 6.64 -20.37 8.07
N LEU A 115 6.28 -21.13 9.10
CA LEU A 115 5.90 -20.60 10.41
C LEU A 115 7.01 -19.76 11.07
N SER A 116 8.28 -20.15 10.91
CA SER A 116 9.41 -19.45 11.53
C SER A 116 9.54 -18.01 11.00
N LEU A 117 9.41 -17.83 9.68
CA LEU A 117 9.45 -16.52 9.05
C LEU A 117 8.23 -15.67 9.42
N CYS A 118 7.03 -16.26 9.46
CA CYS A 118 5.83 -15.58 9.96
C CYS A 118 6.01 -15.12 11.41
N ASN A 119 6.61 -15.95 12.27
CA ASN A 119 6.88 -15.60 13.67
C ASN A 119 7.91 -14.46 13.80
N GLN A 120 8.93 -14.39 12.94
CA GLN A 120 9.86 -13.26 12.92
C GLN A 120 9.14 -11.93 12.62
N VAL A 121 8.26 -11.93 11.61
CA VAL A 121 7.44 -10.77 11.27
C VAL A 121 6.46 -10.42 12.39
N ASN A 122 5.78 -11.41 12.98
CA ASN A 122 4.87 -11.22 14.11
C ASN A 122 5.57 -10.60 15.33
N ASN A 123 6.75 -11.08 15.70
CA ASN A 123 7.51 -10.56 16.83
C ASN A 123 7.92 -9.10 16.61
N TYR A 124 8.42 -8.80 15.41
CA TYR A 124 8.79 -7.44 15.04
C TYR A 124 7.57 -6.50 15.05
N LEU A 125 6.48 -6.86 14.37
CA LEU A 125 5.26 -6.06 14.31
C LEU A 125 4.60 -5.90 15.69
N SER A 126 4.60 -6.94 16.52
CA SER A 126 4.03 -6.86 17.87
C SER A 126 4.74 -5.82 18.72
N THR A 127 6.06 -5.78 18.60
CA THR A 127 6.90 -4.82 19.32
C THR A 127 6.76 -3.41 18.74
N SER A 128 6.75 -3.28 17.41
CA SER A 128 6.65 -1.98 16.72
C SER A 128 5.28 -1.31 16.87
N THR A 129 4.19 -2.10 16.94
CA THR A 129 2.83 -1.58 17.02
C THR A 129 2.27 -1.56 18.45
N GLY A 130 2.93 -2.24 19.39
CA GLY A 130 2.44 -2.42 20.77
C GLY A 130 1.19 -3.33 20.87
N SER A 131 0.81 -4.01 19.79
CA SER A 131 -0.35 -4.91 19.73
C SER A 131 0.08 -6.27 19.18
N SER A 132 -0.41 -7.38 19.73
CA SER A 132 -0.09 -8.71 19.22
C SER A 132 -0.42 -8.84 17.73
N ALA A 133 0.58 -9.21 16.94
CA ALA A 133 0.45 -9.49 15.52
C ALA A 133 0.39 -11.00 15.27
N SER A 134 -0.49 -11.41 14.36
CA SER A 134 -0.63 -12.80 13.93
C SER A 134 -0.97 -12.82 12.44
N VAL A 135 0.07 -12.76 11.60
CA VAL A 135 -0.10 -12.77 10.14
C VAL A 135 -0.71 -14.07 9.66
N GLU A 136 -1.67 -13.95 8.76
CA GLU A 136 -2.29 -15.07 8.04
C GLU A 136 -1.48 -15.43 6.79
N TRP A 137 -0.90 -14.41 6.15
CA TRP A 137 0.04 -14.55 5.06
C TRP A 137 0.92 -13.31 4.92
N ILE A 138 2.03 -13.48 4.21
CA ILE A 138 3.02 -12.46 3.86
C ILE A 138 3.23 -12.49 2.36
N LEU A 139 3.12 -11.34 1.68
CA LEU A 139 3.79 -11.15 0.39
C LEU A 139 5.18 -10.58 0.66
N TRP A 140 6.22 -11.33 0.31
CA TRP A 140 7.61 -10.90 0.41
C TRP A 140 8.14 -10.61 -0.99
N ALA A 141 8.83 -9.48 -1.16
CA ALA A 141 9.58 -9.16 -2.36
C ALA A 141 10.97 -8.61 -1.99
N TYR A 142 11.96 -8.98 -2.77
CA TYR A 142 13.37 -8.64 -2.57
C TYR A 142 14.03 -8.28 -3.88
N TRP A 143 14.39 -7.02 -4.04
CA TRP A 143 15.28 -6.56 -5.11
C TRP A 143 16.71 -6.87 -4.67
N TYR A 144 17.29 -7.90 -5.27
CA TYR A 144 18.61 -8.44 -4.96
C TYR A 144 19.60 -7.99 -6.02
N ASP A 145 20.64 -7.28 -5.59
CA ASP A 145 21.76 -6.89 -6.45
C ASP A 145 21.30 -6.06 -7.68
N VAL A 146 20.25 -5.25 -7.51
CA VAL A 146 19.65 -4.47 -8.60
C VAL A 146 20.41 -3.17 -8.80
N CYS A 147 20.67 -2.80 -10.04
CA CYS A 147 21.41 -1.60 -10.38
C CYS A 147 20.51 -0.58 -11.11
N PRO A 148 20.70 0.72 -10.87
CA PRO A 148 19.98 1.73 -11.65
C PRO A 148 20.41 1.76 -13.11
N PHE A 149 19.47 2.07 -14.00
CA PHE A 149 19.66 2.18 -15.45
C PHE A 149 20.86 3.07 -15.80
N LEU A 150 21.66 2.63 -16.78
CA LEU A 150 22.92 3.24 -17.27
C LEU A 150 24.09 3.35 -16.28
N ASN A 151 23.94 2.89 -15.03
CA ASN A 151 24.97 3.06 -13.99
C ASN A 151 25.58 1.75 -13.45
N CYS A 152 25.23 0.59 -14.02
CA CYS A 152 25.64 -0.73 -13.52
C CYS A 152 27.14 -0.99 -13.63
N ASN A 153 27.83 -0.38 -14.60
CA ASN A 153 29.23 -0.70 -14.89
C ASN A 153 30.25 -0.13 -13.88
N ASN A 154 29.84 0.75 -12.96
CA ASN A 154 30.75 1.45 -12.05
C ASN A 154 30.23 1.61 -10.60
N ILE A 155 29.03 1.10 -10.28
CA ILE A 155 28.40 1.36 -8.98
C ILE A 155 27.89 0.06 -8.35
N GLN A 156 28.07 -0.01 -7.04
CA GLN A 156 27.59 -1.05 -6.15
C GLN A 156 26.05 -1.16 -6.27
N SER A 157 25.53 -2.38 -6.33
CA SER A 157 24.11 -2.63 -6.49
C SER A 157 23.31 -2.41 -5.21
N ASN A 158 22.00 -2.22 -5.36
CA ASN A 158 21.05 -2.02 -4.27
C ASN A 158 20.47 -3.36 -3.79
N HIS A 159 20.23 -3.46 -2.48
CA HIS A 159 19.47 -4.55 -1.86
C HIS A 159 18.42 -4.01 -0.89
N PHE A 160 17.16 -4.36 -1.10
CA PHE A 160 16.07 -3.98 -0.21
C PHE A 160 14.89 -4.92 -0.31
N GLN A 161 14.16 -5.10 0.79
CA GLN A 161 12.98 -5.94 0.84
C GLN A 161 11.74 -5.18 1.25
N VAL A 162 10.59 -5.70 0.85
CA VAL A 162 9.29 -5.34 1.40
C VAL A 162 8.54 -6.60 1.83
N VAL A 163 7.82 -6.46 2.94
CA VAL A 163 6.89 -7.46 3.46
C VAL A 163 5.52 -6.81 3.56
N LEU A 164 4.54 -7.34 2.83
CA LEU A 164 3.12 -7.06 3.10
C LEU A 164 2.60 -8.16 4.02
N ALA A 165 2.42 -7.81 5.29
CA ALA A 165 1.96 -8.69 6.34
C ALA A 165 0.46 -8.49 6.56
N PHE A 166 -0.34 -9.47 6.15
CA PHE A 166 -1.80 -9.42 6.28
C PHE A 166 -2.26 -10.16 7.54
N GLN A 167 -3.14 -9.51 8.30
CA GLN A 167 -3.89 -10.12 9.39
C GLN A 167 -5.34 -9.63 9.38
N SER A 168 -6.28 -10.54 9.17
CA SER A 168 -7.73 -10.35 9.16
C SER A 168 -8.24 -9.27 8.18
N ASN A 169 -8.04 -7.99 8.47
CA ASN A 169 -8.41 -6.88 7.59
C ASN A 169 -7.38 -5.72 7.65
N THR A 170 -6.21 -5.98 8.22
CA THR A 170 -5.13 -5.01 8.36
C THR A 170 -3.91 -5.54 7.62
N THR A 171 -3.35 -4.69 6.77
CA THR A 171 -2.10 -4.96 6.06
C THR A 171 -1.04 -3.98 6.53
N TYR A 172 0.10 -4.53 6.97
CA TYR A 172 1.31 -3.75 7.22
C TYR A 172 2.25 -3.88 6.04
N ALA A 173 2.82 -2.78 5.57
CA ALA A 173 3.97 -2.79 4.68
C ALA A 173 5.22 -2.50 5.51
N VAL A 174 6.16 -3.44 5.54
CA VAL A 174 7.44 -3.30 6.23
C VAL A 174 8.54 -3.22 5.18
N PHE A 175 9.16 -2.05 5.06
CA PHE A 175 10.38 -1.89 4.26
C PHE A 175 11.57 -2.29 5.11
N ILE A 176 12.48 -3.05 4.53
CA ILE A 176 13.63 -3.61 5.23
C ILE A 176 14.86 -3.24 4.44
N TYR A 177 15.84 -2.66 5.14
CA TYR A 177 17.12 -2.28 4.58
C TYR A 177 18.24 -2.71 5.52
N LYS A 178 19.39 -3.01 4.96
CA LYS A 178 20.64 -3.22 5.71
C LYS A 178 21.57 -2.07 5.40
N CYS A 179 22.05 -1.39 6.42
CA CYS A 179 22.91 -0.22 6.27
C CYS A 179 24.15 -0.54 5.42
N GLY A 180 24.38 0.29 4.40
CA GLY A 180 25.41 0.11 3.39
C GLY A 180 25.02 -0.84 2.25
N LEU A 181 23.75 -1.13 2.00
CA LEU A 181 23.29 -1.89 0.83
C LEU A 181 22.37 -1.08 -0.11
N ILE A 182 22.12 0.20 0.16
CA ILE A 182 21.60 1.15 -0.81
C ILE A 182 22.76 2.07 -1.22
N ARG A 183 23.06 2.06 -2.50
CA ARG A 183 24.33 2.55 -3.03
C ARG A 183 24.16 3.61 -4.09
N SER A 184 23.06 3.57 -4.82
CA SER A 184 22.82 4.51 -5.90
C SER A 184 21.35 4.68 -6.24
N THR A 185 21.09 5.71 -7.02
CA THR A 185 19.78 6.03 -7.59
C THR A 185 19.96 6.66 -8.96
N ALA A 186 19.06 6.39 -9.91
CA ALA A 186 19.00 7.06 -11.20
C ALA A 186 18.22 8.39 -11.12
N TYR A 187 17.09 8.41 -10.39
CA TYR A 187 16.18 9.56 -10.37
C TYR A 187 15.76 10.04 -8.98
N ARG A 188 16.56 9.76 -7.94
CA ARG A 188 16.21 9.99 -6.54
C ARG A 188 14.97 9.17 -6.16
N ALA A 189 15.19 7.96 -5.68
CA ALA A 189 14.15 6.99 -5.46
C ALA A 189 12.89 7.51 -4.72
N GLY A 190 11.73 7.03 -5.16
CA GLY A 190 10.44 7.17 -4.48
C GLY A 190 10.37 6.22 -3.29
N ILE A 191 10.02 6.72 -2.10
CA ILE A 191 9.89 5.89 -0.90
C ILE A 191 8.61 6.28 -0.18
N GLY A 192 7.73 5.31 0.03
CA GLY A 192 6.48 5.52 0.75
C GLY A 192 5.34 4.65 0.26
N ILE A 193 4.14 5.09 0.56
CA ILE A 193 2.89 4.42 0.16
C ILE A 193 1.91 5.43 -0.43
N ASN A 194 1.17 5.04 -1.46
CA ASN A 194 0.11 5.82 -2.08
C ASN A 194 -1.08 4.92 -2.46
N SER A 195 -2.27 5.21 -1.96
CA SER A 195 -3.48 4.41 -2.21
C SER A 195 -4.15 4.69 -3.56
N GLY A 196 -3.80 5.78 -4.24
CA GLY A 196 -4.52 6.25 -5.43
C GLY A 196 -5.77 7.09 -5.13
N ASP A 197 -6.30 7.02 -3.91
CA ASP A 197 -7.54 7.69 -3.50
C ASP A 197 -7.35 8.80 -2.45
N GLY A 198 -6.12 9.30 -2.33
CA GLY A 198 -5.76 10.45 -1.49
C GLY A 198 -5.11 10.10 -0.16
N TYR A 199 -5.05 8.83 0.24
CA TYR A 199 -4.20 8.40 1.35
C TYR A 199 -2.79 8.04 0.89
N TYR A 200 -1.80 8.80 1.33
CA TYR A 200 -0.40 8.56 0.99
C TYR A 200 0.53 9.04 2.09
N ILE A 201 1.74 8.50 2.11
CA ILE A 201 2.83 8.94 2.96
C ILE A 201 4.09 8.93 2.11
N ASN A 202 4.75 10.07 1.97
CA ASN A 202 6.12 10.14 1.45
C ASN A 202 7.10 10.04 2.61
N HIS A 203 8.10 9.17 2.50
CA HIS A 203 9.22 9.20 3.43
C HIS A 203 10.00 10.51 3.27
N PRO A 204 10.53 11.14 4.32
CA PRO A 204 11.26 12.42 4.22
C PRO A 204 12.47 12.42 3.26
N LEU A 205 13.10 11.26 3.05
CA LEU A 205 14.22 11.11 2.11
C LEU A 205 13.78 10.84 0.66
N SER A 206 12.50 10.56 0.41
CA SER A 206 12.00 10.25 -0.93
C SER A 206 12.22 11.43 -1.89
N ASN A 207 12.67 11.13 -3.11
CA ASN A 207 12.95 12.14 -4.15
C ASN A 207 13.97 13.22 -3.72
N THR A 208 14.85 12.91 -2.77
CA THR A 208 15.94 13.80 -2.33
C THR A 208 17.31 13.27 -2.75
N ASP A 209 18.34 14.12 -2.72
CA ASP A 209 19.73 13.69 -2.97
C ASP A 209 20.26 12.72 -1.90
N GLY A 210 19.67 12.73 -0.69
CA GLY A 210 20.06 11.85 0.42
C GLY A 210 19.28 10.53 0.47
N VAL A 211 18.53 10.17 -0.58
CA VAL A 211 17.68 8.98 -0.59
C VAL A 211 18.46 7.68 -0.36
N THR A 212 19.73 7.65 -0.75
CA THR A 212 20.61 6.49 -0.55
C THR A 212 20.90 6.21 0.92
N ASP A 213 20.76 7.20 1.81
CA ASP A 213 20.99 7.04 3.25
C ASP A 213 19.83 6.33 3.97
N ILE A 214 18.77 5.96 3.24
CA ILE A 214 17.58 5.30 3.80
C ILE A 214 17.93 4.02 4.57
N ASP A 215 18.94 3.29 4.13
CA ASP A 215 19.32 2.01 4.72
C ASP A 215 20.06 2.13 6.06
N CYS A 216 20.59 3.32 6.35
CA CYS A 216 21.23 3.68 7.60
C CYS A 216 20.39 4.65 8.43
N TYR A 217 19.20 5.04 7.95
CA TYR A 217 18.27 5.91 8.65
C TYR A 217 17.65 5.21 9.86
N ASN A 218 17.80 5.77 11.07
CA ASN A 218 17.32 5.18 12.33
C ASN A 218 17.76 3.72 12.56
N VAL A 219 19.01 3.40 12.20
CA VAL A 219 19.54 2.04 12.22
C VAL A 219 19.56 1.44 13.64
N VAL A 220 19.10 0.19 13.75
CA VAL A 220 19.20 -0.64 14.95
C VAL A 220 19.88 -1.96 14.57
N SER A 221 21.01 -2.27 15.22
CA SER A 221 21.79 -3.50 14.91
C SER A 221 22.19 -3.65 13.43
N GLY A 222 22.40 -2.53 12.72
CA GLY A 222 22.74 -2.52 11.29
C GLY A 222 21.55 -2.61 10.33
N TRP A 223 20.32 -2.64 10.85
CA TRP A 223 19.09 -2.71 10.07
C TRP A 223 18.28 -1.43 10.20
N SER A 224 17.70 -0.98 9.09
CA SER A 224 16.67 0.04 9.08
C SER A 224 15.37 -0.58 8.61
N ASN A 225 14.29 -0.28 9.33
CA ASN A 225 12.96 -0.75 9.00
C ASN A 225 11.97 0.40 9.04
N ILE A 226 11.04 0.41 8.08
CA ILE A 226 9.95 1.38 8.02
C ILE A 226 8.65 0.61 7.96
N VAL A 227 7.72 0.92 8.85
CA VAL A 227 6.42 0.25 8.91
C VAL A 227 5.31 1.23 8.58
N TYR A 228 4.50 0.87 7.60
CA TYR A 228 3.24 1.54 7.29
C TYR A 228 2.06 0.61 7.52
N ARG A 229 0.92 1.19 7.84
CA ARG A 229 -0.36 0.50 7.94
C ARG A 229 -1.30 1.02 6.84
N LEU A 230 -1.82 0.13 6.00
CA LEU A 230 -2.50 0.51 4.75
C LEU A 230 -3.99 0.88 4.93
N ASP A 231 -4.62 0.44 6.04
CA ASP A 231 -6.06 0.59 6.34
C ASP A 231 -6.41 1.82 7.23
N GLN A 232 -5.51 2.79 7.38
CA GLN A 232 -5.67 3.91 8.34
C GLN A 232 -6.90 4.79 8.07
N VAL A 233 -7.29 5.00 6.81
CA VAL A 233 -8.44 5.87 6.46
C VAL A 233 -9.74 5.31 7.03
N PHE A 234 -9.97 4.00 6.88
CA PHE A 234 -11.14 3.34 7.44
C PHE A 234 -11.13 3.37 8.97
N ALA A 235 -9.97 3.22 9.61
CA ALA A 235 -9.86 3.31 11.07
C ALA A 235 -10.27 4.71 11.58
N ILE A 236 -9.87 5.79 10.90
CA ILE A 236 -10.25 7.16 11.26
C ILE A 236 -11.74 7.41 10.99
N LEU A 237 -12.25 6.99 9.83
CA LEU A 237 -13.67 7.19 9.47
C LEU A 237 -14.61 6.45 10.43
N THR A 238 -14.29 5.19 10.77
CA THR A 238 -15.07 4.40 11.74
C THR A 238 -15.05 5.02 13.13
N LEU A 239 -13.89 5.54 13.57
CA LEU A 239 -13.78 6.24 14.85
C LEU A 239 -14.60 7.53 14.87
N LEU A 240 -14.53 8.34 13.81
CA LEU A 240 -15.32 9.58 13.68
C LEU A 240 -16.82 9.28 13.69
N LEU A 241 -17.27 8.27 12.94
CA LEU A 241 -18.65 7.82 12.95
C LEU A 241 -19.09 7.36 14.35
N ALA A 242 -18.27 6.58 15.05
CA ALA A 242 -18.56 6.15 16.42
C ALA A 242 -18.68 7.33 17.39
N VAL A 243 -17.80 8.34 17.28
CA VAL A 243 -17.89 9.58 18.07
C VAL A 243 -19.17 10.34 17.78
N VAL A 244 -19.56 10.50 16.51
CA VAL A 244 -20.82 11.16 16.12
C VAL A 244 -22.04 10.42 16.68
N VAL A 245 -22.05 9.08 16.61
CA VAL A 245 -23.12 8.24 17.18
C VAL A 245 -23.18 8.41 18.71
N LEU A 246 -22.04 8.36 19.41
CA LEU A 246 -21.97 8.58 20.85
C LEU A 246 -22.44 9.98 21.25
N LEU A 247 -22.08 11.02 20.50
CA LEU A 247 -22.57 12.39 20.72
C LEU A 247 -24.09 12.47 20.53
N ARG A 248 -24.65 11.85 19.48
CA ARG A 248 -26.11 11.79 19.27
C ARG A 248 -26.83 11.07 20.41
N ILE A 249 -26.29 9.95 20.91
CA ILE A 249 -26.85 9.23 22.07
C ILE A 249 -26.79 10.10 23.33
N LYS A 250 -25.68 10.80 23.57
CA LYS A 250 -25.50 11.69 24.73
C LYS A 250 -26.43 12.91 24.68
N CYS A 251 -26.67 13.47 23.49
CA CYS A 251 -27.66 14.54 23.29
C CYS A 251 -29.10 14.07 23.56
N ARG A 252 -29.47 12.84 23.16
CA ARG A 252 -30.80 12.26 23.46
C ARG A 252 -31.01 11.92 24.94
N ARG A 253 -29.93 11.72 25.71
CA ARG A 253 -30.00 11.38 27.14
C ARG A 253 -29.91 12.58 28.09
N ARG A 254 -29.88 13.84 27.60
CA ARG A 254 -30.00 15.00 28.50
C ARG A 254 -31.40 14.99 29.12
N PRO A 255 -31.54 14.94 30.46
CA PRO A 255 -32.84 15.13 31.09
C PRO A 255 -33.34 16.52 30.73
N ALA A 256 -34.62 16.64 30.37
CA ALA A 256 -35.28 17.93 30.29
C ALA A 256 -35.02 18.69 31.61
N PRO A 257 -34.78 20.02 31.57
CA PRO A 257 -34.68 20.81 32.79
C PRO A 257 -35.93 20.51 33.63
N ARG A 258 -35.74 20.12 34.88
CA ARG A 258 -36.84 20.11 35.85
C ARG A 258 -37.19 21.57 36.08
N ASP A 259 -38.26 22.01 35.42
CA ASP A 259 -38.85 23.33 35.59
C ASP A 259 -39.25 23.46 37.08
N PRO A 260 -38.64 24.37 37.85
CA PRO A 260 -39.23 24.74 39.12
C PRO A 260 -40.50 25.52 38.80
N LYS A 261 -41.66 24.97 39.17
CA LYS A 261 -42.90 25.75 39.21
C LYS A 261 -42.70 26.88 40.21
N GLU A 262 -42.31 28.04 39.72
CA GLU A 262 -42.38 29.29 40.46
C GLU A 262 -43.61 30.03 39.91
N ASP A 263 -44.66 30.08 40.73
CA ASP A 263 -45.90 30.79 40.44
C ASP A 263 -45.59 32.30 40.39
N ILE A 264 -45.44 32.85 39.18
CA ILE A 264 -45.34 34.30 38.96
C ILE A 264 -46.72 34.81 38.53
N PRO A 265 -47.27 35.84 39.20
CA PRO A 265 -48.58 36.39 38.85
C PRO A 265 -48.52 37.08 37.49
N VAL A 266 -49.58 36.85 36.71
CA VAL A 266 -49.82 37.45 35.41
C VAL A 266 -49.91 38.96 35.54
N GLU A 267 -48.96 39.68 34.93
CA GLU A 267 -49.15 41.07 34.55
C GLU A 267 -48.74 41.26 33.08
N THR A 268 -49.51 42.11 32.44
CA THR A 268 -49.91 42.01 31.03
C THR A 268 -48.98 42.82 30.16
N GLU A 269 -48.31 42.21 29.17
CA GLU A 269 -47.84 42.94 27.99
C GLU A 269 -47.72 42.00 26.77
N VAL A 270 -48.88 41.69 26.21
CA VAL A 270 -49.03 41.15 24.86
C VAL A 270 -48.74 42.30 23.89
N ASN A 271 -47.61 42.25 23.15
CA ASN A 271 -47.45 42.77 21.76
C ASN A 271 -46.01 43.16 21.30
N LEU A 272 -44.92 42.49 21.72
CA LEU A 272 -43.62 42.69 21.04
C LEU A 272 -42.99 41.43 20.41
N ALA A 273 -43.43 40.23 20.78
CA ALA A 273 -42.86 38.98 20.25
C ALA A 273 -43.51 38.50 18.93
N TYR A 274 -44.73 38.93 18.62
CA TYR A 274 -45.43 38.51 17.40
C TYR A 274 -44.92 39.25 16.14
N GLU A 275 -44.42 40.47 16.27
CA GLU A 275 -43.91 41.24 15.12
C GLU A 275 -42.48 40.86 14.68
N MET A 276 -41.69 40.19 15.51
CA MET A 276 -40.33 39.76 15.13
C MET A 276 -40.30 38.45 14.31
N THR A 277 -41.38 37.67 14.31
CA THR A 277 -41.44 36.39 13.58
C THR A 277 -41.84 36.57 12.11
N GLN A 278 -42.47 37.69 11.75
CA GLN A 278 -42.87 37.99 10.36
C GLN A 278 -41.81 38.77 9.55
N ARG A 279 -40.80 39.38 10.18
CA ARG A 279 -39.71 40.06 9.47
C ARG A 279 -38.56 39.14 9.04
N ARG A 280 -38.48 37.90 9.54
CA ARG A 280 -37.41 36.95 9.17
C ARG A 280 -37.72 36.08 7.95
N ASN A 281 -38.99 36.04 7.51
CA ASN A 281 -39.45 35.21 6.40
C ASN A 281 -39.44 35.90 5.03
N ASN A 282 -39.01 37.17 4.95
CA ASN A 282 -39.00 37.94 3.70
C ASN A 282 -37.60 38.33 3.21
N GLN A 283 -36.57 37.64 3.68
CA GLN A 283 -35.22 37.74 3.14
C GLN A 283 -34.72 36.36 2.72
N ILE A 284 -35.53 35.69 1.88
CA ILE A 284 -35.06 34.62 1.00
C ILE A 284 -34.53 35.34 -0.24
N GLU A 285 -33.26 35.72 -0.17
CA GLU A 285 -32.50 36.05 -1.38
C GLU A 285 -31.94 34.71 -1.90
N ILE A 286 -32.39 34.36 -3.09
CA ILE A 286 -32.02 33.15 -3.83
C ILE A 286 -30.51 33.22 -4.10
N ILE A 287 -29.73 32.51 -3.30
CA ILE A 287 -28.39 32.11 -3.68
C ILE A 287 -28.53 30.70 -4.22
N HIS A 288 -28.37 30.57 -5.53
CA HIS A 288 -28.13 29.29 -6.19
C HIS A 288 -26.82 28.73 -5.65
N GLU A 289 -26.89 27.95 -4.56
CA GLU A 289 -25.83 26.98 -4.25
C GLU A 289 -25.95 25.86 -5.28
N THR A 290 -25.13 25.94 -6.33
CA THR A 290 -24.67 24.74 -7.02
C THR A 290 -23.96 23.88 -5.98
N GLU A 291 -24.70 22.96 -5.38
CA GLU A 291 -24.19 21.80 -4.68
C GLU A 291 -23.35 20.99 -5.67
N ILE A 292 -22.06 21.32 -5.77
CA ILE A 292 -21.07 20.34 -6.17
C ILE A 292 -20.83 19.50 -4.92
N ILE A 293 -21.75 18.56 -4.68
CA ILE A 293 -21.41 17.35 -3.95
C ILE A 293 -20.41 16.66 -4.87
N ASN A 294 -19.12 16.98 -4.73
CA ASN A 294 -18.09 16.07 -5.18
C ASN A 294 -18.39 14.78 -4.43
N GLU A 295 -18.86 13.79 -5.17
CA GLU A 295 -19.07 12.43 -4.70
C GLU A 295 -17.84 12.06 -3.87
N ILE A 296 -18.02 11.94 -2.55
CA ILE A 296 -17.07 11.17 -1.74
C ILE A 296 -17.05 9.81 -2.44
N PRO A 297 -15.90 9.33 -2.94
CA PRO A 297 -15.85 8.05 -3.61
C PRO A 297 -16.51 7.03 -2.69
N VAL A 298 -17.64 6.49 -3.13
CA VAL A 298 -18.34 5.45 -2.38
C VAL A 298 -17.31 4.35 -2.19
N SER A 299 -16.89 4.14 -0.95
CA SER A 299 -15.94 3.09 -0.60
C SER A 299 -16.40 1.81 -1.29
N GLN A 300 -15.55 1.21 -2.11
CA GLN A 300 -15.88 -0.09 -2.67
C GLN A 300 -16.13 -1.01 -1.48
N ASN A 301 -17.31 -1.62 -1.42
CA ASN A 301 -17.69 -2.43 -0.27
C ASN A 301 -16.85 -3.71 -0.33
N CYS A 302 -15.73 -3.73 0.39
CA CYS A 302 -14.84 -4.88 0.39
C CYS A 302 -15.44 -5.97 1.29
N SER A 303 -16.49 -6.58 0.79
CA SER A 303 -17.06 -7.81 1.31
C SER A 303 -16.44 -8.97 0.57
N TYR A 304 -16.10 -10.02 1.30
CA TYR A 304 -15.81 -11.33 0.73
C TYR A 304 -17.11 -11.83 0.10
N ASP A 305 -17.12 -12.14 -1.19
CA ASP A 305 -18.19 -12.95 -1.78
C ASP A 305 -17.69 -14.39 -1.75
N ASP A 306 -18.25 -15.18 -0.84
CA ASP A 306 -17.98 -16.60 -0.72
C ASP A 306 -18.59 -17.29 -1.94
N THR A 307 -17.80 -17.53 -2.98
CA THR A 307 -18.26 -18.26 -4.17
C THR A 307 -18.39 -19.74 -3.86
N THR A 308 -19.44 -20.09 -3.11
CA THR A 308 -20.07 -21.40 -3.11
C THR A 308 -21.52 -21.26 -3.58
N ASN A 309 -21.69 -20.82 -4.83
CA ASN A 309 -22.92 -21.10 -5.56
C ASN A 309 -22.56 -21.55 -6.97
N ILE A 310 -22.64 -22.87 -7.14
CA ILE A 310 -22.75 -23.52 -8.44
C ILE A 310 -24.13 -23.11 -8.97
N ASP A 311 -24.15 -22.26 -9.99
CA ASP A 311 -25.25 -22.28 -10.94
C ASP A 311 -24.65 -22.33 -12.35
N ASP A 312 -24.89 -23.48 -12.98
CA ASP A 312 -24.58 -23.76 -14.36
C ASP A 312 -25.29 -22.74 -15.26
N THR A 313 -24.55 -22.18 -16.21
CA THR A 313 -24.93 -21.81 -17.59
C THR A 313 -24.35 -20.46 -18.00
N HIS A 314 -23.14 -20.47 -18.57
CA HIS A 314 -22.94 -19.77 -19.83
C HIS A 314 -21.74 -20.32 -20.60
N ILE A 315 -22.04 -20.67 -21.84
CA ILE A 315 -21.23 -21.34 -22.85
C ILE A 315 -19.96 -20.53 -23.20
N SER A 316 -18.80 -21.19 -23.08
CA SER A 316 -17.54 -20.71 -23.66
C SER A 316 -17.59 -20.77 -25.20
N PRO A 317 -17.09 -19.76 -25.92
CA PRO A 317 -16.78 -19.93 -27.33
C PRO A 317 -15.50 -20.77 -27.47
N ILE A 318 -15.65 -21.89 -28.17
CA ILE A 318 -14.59 -22.75 -28.69
C ILE A 318 -13.71 -21.90 -29.62
N TYR A 319 -12.43 -21.76 -29.29
CA TYR A 319 -11.41 -21.39 -30.28
C TYR A 319 -10.90 -22.69 -30.90
N ASP A 320 -11.23 -22.88 -32.18
CA ASP A 320 -10.68 -23.97 -32.99
C ASP A 320 -9.18 -23.77 -33.22
N ASP A 321 -8.42 -24.84 -32.99
CA ASP A 321 -7.01 -24.98 -33.34
C ASP A 321 -6.78 -24.76 -34.85
N ILE A 322 -6.00 -23.75 -35.20
CA ILE A 322 -5.43 -23.58 -36.55
C ILE A 322 -4.01 -24.16 -36.52
N PRO A 323 -3.68 -25.20 -37.32
CA PRO A 323 -2.32 -25.72 -37.39
C PRO A 323 -1.35 -24.70 -37.99
N GLN A 324 -0.23 -24.44 -37.32
CA GLN A 324 0.89 -23.69 -37.88
C GLN A 324 1.60 -24.54 -38.95
N GLU A 325 1.67 -24.03 -40.18
CA GLU A 325 2.49 -24.60 -41.24
C GLU A 325 3.98 -24.47 -40.88
N ILE A 326 4.69 -25.59 -40.97
CA ILE A 326 6.14 -25.69 -40.79
C ILE A 326 6.82 -25.15 -42.06
N PRO A 327 7.71 -24.14 -41.98
CA PRO A 327 8.49 -23.69 -43.14
C PRO A 327 9.56 -24.75 -43.52
N PRO A 328 9.86 -24.93 -44.82
CA PRO A 328 10.76 -25.97 -45.30
C PRO A 328 12.23 -25.71 -44.92
N GLU A 329 12.95 -26.78 -44.59
CA GLU A 329 14.41 -26.80 -44.38
C GLU A 329 15.18 -26.33 -45.63
N PRO A 330 16.30 -25.60 -45.47
CA PRO A 330 17.17 -25.27 -46.59
C PRO A 330 18.00 -26.49 -47.02
N GLU A 331 17.93 -26.80 -48.32
CA GLU A 331 18.70 -27.84 -49.02
C GLU A 331 20.22 -27.71 -48.81
N SER A 332 20.83 -28.84 -48.47
CA SER A 332 22.27 -29.08 -48.47
C SER A 332 22.83 -29.03 -49.89
N THR A 333 23.57 -27.96 -50.22
CA THR A 333 24.42 -27.91 -51.41
C THR A 333 25.86 -28.30 -51.06
N ALA A 334 26.25 -29.52 -51.41
CA ALA A 334 27.65 -29.89 -51.59
C ALA A 334 28.18 -29.29 -52.91
N PRO A 335 29.46 -28.89 -52.96
CA PRO A 335 30.18 -28.99 -54.22
C PRO A 335 31.57 -29.61 -54.08
N TYR A 336 31.75 -30.66 -54.90
CA TYR A 336 32.92 -30.98 -55.73
C TYR A 336 34.30 -31.10 -55.06
N ASP A 337 34.75 -32.36 -54.99
CA ASP A 337 36.14 -32.75 -55.18
C ASP A 337 36.63 -32.27 -56.56
N ASP A 338 37.78 -31.61 -56.61
CA ASP A 338 38.69 -31.74 -57.75
C ASP A 338 40.14 -31.71 -57.27
N GLU A 339 40.86 -32.75 -57.67
CA GLU A 339 42.29 -32.95 -57.46
C GLU A 339 43.11 -32.08 -58.41
N SER A 340 44.37 -31.85 -58.02
CA SER A 340 45.53 -31.53 -58.87
C SER A 340 45.70 -30.08 -59.34
N ALA A 341 46.80 -29.42 -58.92
CA ALA A 341 48.09 -29.49 -59.61
C ALA A 341 49.07 -28.41 -59.12
N ALA A 342 50.35 -28.82 -59.03
CA ALA A 342 51.61 -28.05 -58.95
C ALA A 342 52.04 -27.47 -57.58
#